data_AF-A0A6P5JLM4-F1
#
_entry.id   AF-A0A6P5JLM4-F1
#
_cell.length_a   1.000
_cell.length_b   1.000
_cell.length_c   1.000
_cell.angle_alpha   90.00
_cell.angle_beta   90.00
_cell.angle_gamma   90.00
#
_symmetry.space_group_name_H-M   'P 1'
#
loop_
_entity.id
_entity.type
_entity.pdbx_description
1 polymer ?
#
loop_
_entity_poly.entity_id
_entity_poly.type
_entity_poly.pdbx_seq_one_letter_code
_entity_poly.pdbx_strand_id
1 'polypeptide(L)'
;MIRNPNLENFVCCAVCNKVIPPPPTEEAFERIHEYKPFKTRFYTHKDILDIGIEIHQKEEKINQDKLEELLKEAQDEVWAKAEVMTEEAVKKAVKKVHDKHLEEIETLKEEHKNELEERVKLTKQEMREIMEEEMRRENRAAEQRMVHRIQKILKECHDEKLQAIEEVRAEEQQIATELLNKQMRKNEEKILEVGILSHKTLEKSIKEVTGATKYQMSIAFNLSQKEKEEEVNQVLKETEKFHKAAIRKVYKKLTLTEDKLQEKTERLENMTQWKDFLEEELLETREAFQKYINSTFPMLAPGQAYFILPLRKKLPIDIEEYAEDNVRSFRS
;
A
#
# COMPACT_ATOMS: atom_id res chain seq x y z
N MET A 1 -43.08 96.12 -195.73
CA MET A 1 -44.41 96.66 -195.35
C MET A 1 -44.77 95.96 -194.05
N ILE A 2 -44.91 96.56 -192.87
CA ILE A 2 -45.63 97.77 -192.40
C ILE A 2 -45.11 97.97 -190.96
N ARG A 3 -44.47 99.10 -190.59
CA ARG A 3 -45.01 100.37 -190.06
C ARG A 3 -45.95 100.26 -188.84
N ASN A 4 -45.44 100.66 -187.66
CA ASN A 4 -46.00 101.59 -186.64
C ASN A 4 -47.42 101.30 -186.03
N PRO A 5 -47.87 101.96 -184.94
CA PRO A 5 -47.20 102.97 -184.12
C PRO A 5 -47.36 102.85 -182.58
N ASN A 6 -46.63 103.73 -181.90
CA ASN A 6 -46.79 104.27 -180.54
C ASN A 6 -45.85 103.75 -179.44
N LEU A 7 -44.67 104.38 -179.49
CA LEU A 7 -43.76 104.72 -178.40
C LEU A 7 -44.43 105.67 -177.40
N GLU A 8 -44.45 105.32 -176.12
CA GLU A 8 -44.50 106.26 -174.98
C GLU A 8 -44.16 105.45 -173.70
N ASN A 9 -43.24 105.95 -172.87
CA ASN A 9 -42.82 105.43 -171.56
C ASN A 9 -41.64 104.43 -171.53
N PHE A 10 -40.45 105.01 -171.53
CA PHE A 10 -39.20 104.40 -171.12
C PHE A 10 -38.62 105.14 -169.92
N VAL A 11 -38.18 104.43 -168.87
CA VAL A 11 -37.51 104.99 -167.69
C VAL A 11 -36.08 104.43 -167.60
N CYS A 12 -35.12 105.34 -167.44
CA CYS A 12 -33.67 105.13 -167.56
C CYS A 12 -33.03 104.66 -166.24
N CYS A 13 -32.10 103.69 -166.30
CA CYS A 13 -31.23 103.29 -165.19
C CYS A 13 -29.89 104.05 -165.25
N ALA A 14 -29.56 104.76 -164.18
CA ALA A 14 -28.46 105.73 -164.06
C ALA A 14 -27.03 105.14 -164.07
N VAL A 15 -26.83 103.87 -164.41
CA VAL A 15 -25.49 103.24 -164.46
C VAL A 15 -25.07 102.87 -165.89
N CYS A 16 -26.00 102.78 -166.84
CA CYS A 16 -25.67 102.21 -168.16
C CYS A 16 -26.40 102.82 -169.37
N ASN A 17 -27.10 103.96 -169.22
CA ASN A 17 -27.63 104.79 -170.33
C ASN A 17 -28.40 104.00 -171.42
N LYS A 18 -28.93 102.83 -171.05
CA LYS A 18 -29.73 101.95 -171.90
C LYS A 18 -31.16 102.00 -171.41
N VAL A 19 -32.01 102.35 -172.35
CA VAL A 19 -33.45 102.43 -172.23
C VAL A 19 -34.02 100.99 -172.21
N ILE A 20 -34.55 100.57 -171.05
CA ILE A 20 -35.07 99.22 -170.78
C ILE A 20 -36.59 99.22 -171.06
N PRO A 21 -37.11 98.31 -171.91
CA PRO A 21 -38.54 98.20 -172.15
C PRO A 21 -39.30 97.74 -170.89
N PRO A 22 -40.58 98.13 -170.72
CA PRO A 22 -41.38 97.70 -169.58
C PRO A 22 -41.56 96.17 -169.55
N PRO A 23 -41.71 95.58 -168.34
CA PRO A 23 -41.88 94.15 -168.17
C PRO A 23 -43.13 93.66 -168.92
N PRO A 24 -43.04 92.51 -169.63
CA PRO A 24 -44.15 91.97 -170.41
C PRO A 24 -45.32 91.56 -169.51
N THR A 25 -46.53 91.70 -170.04
CA THR A 25 -47.79 91.28 -169.41
C THR A 25 -47.87 89.77 -169.19
N GLU A 26 -48.65 89.39 -168.18
CA GLU A 26 -48.74 88.05 -167.55
C GLU A 26 -48.87 86.88 -168.54
N GLU A 27 -49.63 87.05 -169.63
CA GLU A 27 -49.83 86.02 -170.66
C GLU A 27 -48.55 85.64 -171.43
N ALA A 28 -47.56 86.54 -171.53
CA ALA A 28 -46.26 86.26 -172.13
C ALA A 28 -45.28 85.58 -171.14
N PHE A 29 -45.53 85.71 -169.83
CA PHE A 29 -44.71 85.08 -168.78
C PHE A 29 -45.02 83.59 -168.65
N GLU A 30 -46.29 83.20 -168.82
CA GLU A 30 -46.70 81.79 -168.76
C GLU A 30 -46.14 80.96 -169.92
N ARG A 31 -45.97 81.54 -171.13
CA ARG A 31 -45.34 80.83 -172.27
C ARG A 31 -43.84 80.55 -172.11
N ILE A 32 -43.12 81.30 -171.27
CA ILE A 32 -41.66 81.13 -171.09
C ILE A 32 -41.34 80.07 -170.01
N HIS A 33 -42.31 79.71 -169.17
CA HIS A 33 -42.13 78.65 -168.17
C HIS A 33 -42.24 77.23 -168.74
N GLU A 34 -42.78 77.06 -169.95
CA GLU A 34 -42.94 75.75 -170.61
C GLU A 34 -41.65 75.17 -171.21
N TYR A 35 -40.51 75.88 -171.18
CA TYR A 35 -39.23 75.37 -171.69
C TYR A 35 -38.04 75.65 -170.74
N LYS A 36 -37.87 74.83 -169.68
CA LYS A 36 -36.56 74.71 -168.98
C LYS A 36 -36.37 73.43 -168.13
N PRO A 37 -35.46 72.49 -168.52
CA PRO A 37 -35.15 71.30 -167.72
C PRO A 37 -33.84 71.47 -166.94
N PHE A 38 -33.87 72.16 -165.80
CA PHE A 38 -32.68 72.28 -164.91
C PHE A 38 -32.96 72.10 -163.42
N LYS A 39 -34.23 72.02 -162.98
CA LYS A 39 -34.59 71.80 -161.56
C LYS A 39 -34.64 70.34 -161.12
N THR A 40 -34.72 69.37 -162.03
CA THR A 40 -34.83 67.95 -161.69
C THR A 40 -33.50 67.23 -161.43
N ARG A 41 -32.34 67.78 -161.79
CA ARG A 41 -31.03 67.12 -161.57
C ARG A 41 -30.40 67.34 -160.18
N PHE A 42 -30.75 68.42 -159.47
CA PHE A 42 -30.19 68.71 -158.14
C PHE A 42 -30.83 67.87 -157.03
N TYR A 43 -32.14 67.59 -157.13
CA TYR A 43 -32.84 66.76 -156.15
C TYR A 43 -32.47 65.29 -156.26
N THR A 44 -32.26 64.77 -157.46
CA THR A 44 -31.83 63.36 -157.64
C THR A 44 -30.46 63.05 -157.04
N HIS A 45 -29.51 64.00 -157.02
CA HIS A 45 -28.20 63.78 -156.37
C HIS A 45 -28.28 63.84 -154.84
N LYS A 46 -29.14 64.72 -154.31
CA LYS A 46 -29.38 64.80 -152.87
C LYS A 46 -30.09 63.54 -152.36
N ASP A 47 -31.10 63.07 -153.09
CA ASP A 47 -31.82 61.84 -152.73
C ASP A 47 -30.90 60.60 -152.76
N ILE A 48 -29.98 60.51 -153.72
CA ILE A 48 -29.00 59.41 -153.77
C ILE A 48 -27.98 59.49 -152.61
N LEU A 49 -27.53 60.69 -152.23
CA LEU A 49 -26.62 60.88 -151.09
C LEU A 49 -27.32 60.61 -149.76
N ASP A 50 -28.56 61.05 -149.59
CA ASP A 50 -29.37 60.79 -148.39
C ASP A 50 -29.67 59.29 -148.25
N ILE A 51 -30.00 58.58 -149.35
CA ILE A 51 -30.11 57.11 -149.37
C ILE A 51 -28.76 56.45 -149.02
N GLY A 52 -27.64 56.96 -149.52
CA GLY A 52 -26.30 56.46 -149.19
C GLY A 52 -25.94 56.63 -147.71
N ILE A 53 -26.29 57.77 -147.11
CA ILE A 53 -26.11 58.03 -145.67
C ILE A 53 -27.02 57.10 -144.86
N GLU A 54 -28.28 56.91 -145.26
CA GLU A 54 -29.18 55.98 -144.56
C GLU A 54 -28.72 54.52 -144.65
N ILE A 55 -28.20 54.08 -145.80
CA ILE A 55 -27.63 52.74 -145.96
C ILE A 55 -26.38 52.61 -145.08
N HIS A 56 -25.50 53.60 -145.08
CA HIS A 56 -24.27 53.54 -144.29
C HIS A 56 -24.55 53.58 -142.79
N GLN A 57 -25.51 54.39 -142.34
CA GLN A 57 -25.96 54.41 -140.94
C GLN A 57 -26.65 53.10 -140.54
N LYS A 58 -27.41 52.46 -141.44
CA LYS A 58 -27.99 51.13 -141.19
C LYS A 58 -26.90 50.06 -141.10
N GLU A 59 -25.89 50.10 -141.97
CA GLU A 59 -24.73 49.19 -141.90
C GLU A 59 -23.89 49.43 -140.65
N GLU A 60 -23.66 50.69 -140.25
CA GLU A 60 -22.97 51.02 -139.00
C GLU A 60 -23.74 50.52 -137.78
N LYS A 61 -25.07 50.68 -137.75
CA LYS A 61 -25.91 50.11 -136.67
C LYS A 61 -25.82 48.58 -136.64
N ILE A 62 -25.96 47.92 -137.79
CA ILE A 62 -25.82 46.46 -137.87
C ILE A 62 -24.43 46.01 -137.41
N ASN A 63 -23.38 46.75 -137.73
CA ASN A 63 -22.01 46.44 -137.31
C ASN A 63 -21.77 46.76 -135.82
N GLN A 64 -22.38 47.80 -135.27
CA GLN A 64 -22.36 48.13 -133.84
C GLN A 64 -23.12 47.08 -133.03
N ASP A 65 -24.30 46.68 -133.47
CA ASP A 65 -25.10 45.63 -132.81
C ASP A 65 -24.32 44.30 -132.80
N LYS A 66 -23.71 43.91 -133.92
CA LYS A 66 -22.82 42.73 -133.99
C LYS A 66 -21.60 42.87 -133.08
N LEU A 67 -21.00 44.06 -132.98
CA LEU A 67 -19.88 44.31 -132.09
C LEU A 67 -20.30 44.23 -130.62
N GLU A 68 -21.47 44.76 -130.27
CA GLU A 68 -22.05 44.67 -128.93
C GLU A 68 -22.42 43.24 -128.55
N GLU A 69 -22.96 42.46 -129.49
CA GLU A 69 -23.22 41.02 -129.30
C GLU A 69 -21.92 40.25 -129.04
N LEU A 70 -20.88 40.45 -129.87
CA LEU A 70 -19.56 39.84 -129.66
C LEU A 70 -18.91 40.30 -128.35
N LEU A 71 -19.11 41.56 -127.94
CA LEU A 71 -18.62 42.07 -126.65
C LEU A 71 -19.36 41.43 -125.48
N LYS A 72 -20.67 41.21 -125.57
CA LYS A 72 -21.45 40.50 -124.55
C LYS A 72 -21.03 39.04 -124.45
N GLU A 73 -20.89 38.35 -125.58
CA GLU A 73 -20.38 36.97 -125.61
C GLU A 73 -18.99 36.87 -124.97
N ALA A 74 -18.08 37.79 -125.32
CA ALA A 74 -16.76 37.85 -124.70
C ALA A 74 -16.81 38.19 -123.20
N GLN A 75 -17.71 39.08 -122.77
CA GLN A 75 -17.90 39.41 -121.35
C GLN A 75 -18.45 38.22 -120.58
N ASP A 76 -19.47 37.53 -121.10
CA ASP A 76 -20.07 36.36 -120.47
C ASP A 76 -19.07 35.20 -120.37
N GLU A 77 -18.25 34.99 -121.40
CA GLU A 77 -17.14 34.03 -121.33
C GLU A 77 -16.11 34.39 -120.24
N VAL A 78 -15.76 35.68 -120.12
CA VAL A 78 -14.84 36.16 -119.08
C VAL A 78 -15.45 36.00 -117.70
N TRP A 79 -16.75 36.31 -117.53
CA TRP A 79 -17.47 36.12 -116.28
C TRP A 79 -17.57 34.65 -115.88
N ALA A 80 -17.90 33.75 -116.82
CA ALA A 80 -17.93 32.32 -116.57
C ALA A 80 -16.56 31.78 -116.16
N LYS A 81 -15.47 32.24 -116.82
CA LYS A 81 -14.09 31.89 -116.42
C LYS A 81 -13.75 32.44 -115.03
N ALA A 82 -14.16 33.67 -114.71
CA ALA A 82 -13.94 34.26 -113.39
C ALA A 82 -14.72 33.53 -112.29
N GLU A 83 -15.97 33.11 -112.55
CA GLU A 83 -16.79 32.35 -111.60
C GLU A 83 -16.17 30.98 -111.30
N VAL A 84 -15.72 30.25 -112.32
CA VAL A 84 -15.01 28.98 -112.13
C VAL A 84 -13.71 29.19 -111.33
N MET A 85 -12.93 30.22 -111.65
CA MET A 85 -11.70 30.53 -110.92
C MET A 85 -11.97 30.92 -109.46
N THR A 86 -13.02 31.69 -109.18
CA THR A 86 -13.39 32.08 -107.81
C THR A 86 -13.93 30.90 -107.02
N GLU A 87 -14.77 30.04 -107.61
CA GLU A 87 -15.21 28.79 -107.00
C GLU A 87 -14.04 27.87 -106.65
N GLU A 88 -13.09 27.69 -107.57
CA GLU A 88 -11.90 26.89 -107.31
C GLU A 88 -11.03 27.49 -106.21
N ALA A 89 -10.86 28.81 -106.18
CA ALA A 89 -10.13 29.51 -105.13
C ALA A 89 -10.83 29.35 -103.77
N VAL A 90 -12.15 29.47 -103.72
CA VAL A 90 -12.97 29.26 -102.51
C VAL A 90 -12.88 27.80 -102.06
N LYS A 91 -13.04 26.82 -102.96
CA LYS A 91 -12.89 25.39 -102.64
C LYS A 91 -11.49 25.09 -102.09
N LYS A 92 -10.44 25.67 -102.68
CA LYS A 92 -9.05 25.53 -102.18
C LYS A 92 -8.88 26.19 -100.81
N ALA A 93 -9.48 27.37 -100.58
CA ALA A 93 -9.42 28.05 -99.28
C ALA A 93 -10.16 27.27 -98.19
N VAL A 94 -11.37 26.79 -98.48
CA VAL A 94 -12.17 25.96 -97.55
C VAL A 94 -11.45 24.67 -97.19
N LYS A 95 -10.85 23.98 -98.18
CA LYS A 95 -10.03 22.79 -97.90
C LYS A 95 -8.85 23.11 -96.99
N LYS A 96 -8.08 24.17 -97.29
CA LYS A 96 -6.95 24.58 -96.44
C LYS A 96 -7.37 24.94 -95.01
N VAL A 97 -8.51 25.60 -94.83
CA VAL A 97 -9.04 25.91 -93.48
C VAL A 97 -9.51 24.64 -92.78
N HIS A 98 -10.18 23.74 -93.49
CA HIS A 98 -10.61 22.46 -92.95
C HIS A 98 -9.42 21.60 -92.50
N ASP A 99 -8.39 21.47 -93.34
CA ASP A 99 -7.18 20.71 -93.03
C ASP A 99 -6.47 21.29 -91.79
N LYS A 100 -6.35 22.62 -91.71
CA LYS A 100 -5.81 23.30 -90.50
C LYS A 100 -6.65 23.05 -89.26
N HIS A 101 -7.98 23.14 -89.36
CA HIS A 101 -8.84 22.85 -88.21
C HIS A 101 -8.75 21.38 -87.78
N LEU A 102 -8.58 20.45 -88.72
CA LEU A 102 -8.34 19.04 -88.38
C LEU A 102 -7.03 18.87 -87.63
N GLU A 103 -5.95 19.49 -88.10
CA GLU A 103 -4.65 19.51 -87.40
C GLU A 103 -4.78 20.10 -85.99
N GLU A 104 -5.45 21.24 -85.83
CA GLU A 104 -5.70 21.87 -84.52
C GLU A 104 -6.54 20.98 -83.59
N ILE A 105 -7.56 20.29 -84.12
CA ILE A 105 -8.37 19.34 -83.35
C ILE A 105 -7.53 18.15 -82.89
N GLU A 106 -6.62 17.65 -83.74
CA GLU A 106 -5.71 16.56 -83.38
C GLU A 106 -4.71 16.98 -82.29
N THR A 107 -4.11 18.17 -82.41
CA THR A 107 -3.21 18.70 -81.36
C THR A 107 -3.94 18.88 -80.03
N LEU A 108 -5.15 19.45 -80.05
CA LEU A 108 -5.97 19.63 -78.85
C LEU A 108 -6.36 18.29 -78.20
N LYS A 109 -6.64 17.25 -79.00
CA LYS A 109 -6.93 15.91 -78.47
C LYS A 109 -5.71 15.31 -77.78
N GLU A 110 -4.52 15.48 -78.36
CA GLU A 110 -3.26 14.99 -77.77
C GLU A 110 -2.95 15.74 -76.46
N GLU A 111 -3.11 17.06 -76.44
CA GLU A 111 -2.96 17.90 -75.24
C GLU A 111 -3.92 17.47 -74.12
N HIS A 112 -5.23 17.38 -74.41
CA HIS A 112 -6.22 16.92 -73.43
C HIS A 112 -5.95 15.50 -72.93
N LYS A 113 -5.48 14.60 -73.80
CA LYS A 113 -5.10 13.25 -73.40
C LYS A 113 -3.92 13.27 -72.42
N ASN A 114 -2.89 14.06 -72.71
CA ASN A 114 -1.73 14.20 -71.82
C ASN A 114 -2.14 14.82 -70.47
N GLU A 115 -2.95 15.88 -70.47
CA GLU A 115 -3.48 16.50 -69.25
C GLU A 115 -4.29 15.50 -68.41
N LEU A 116 -5.15 14.70 -69.06
CA LEU A 116 -5.92 13.66 -68.37
C LEU A 116 -5.00 12.60 -67.77
N GLU A 117 -3.97 12.15 -68.48
CA GLU A 117 -2.99 11.20 -67.97
C GLU A 117 -2.21 11.75 -66.77
N GLU A 118 -1.80 13.02 -66.80
CA GLU A 118 -1.13 13.69 -65.69
C GLU A 118 -2.05 13.85 -64.48
N ARG A 119 -3.28 14.32 -64.69
CA ARG A 119 -4.30 14.43 -63.64
C ARG A 119 -4.57 13.07 -62.99
N VAL A 120 -4.72 12.02 -63.79
CA VAL A 120 -4.91 10.66 -63.27
C VAL A 120 -3.69 10.20 -62.47
N LYS A 121 -2.47 10.52 -62.89
CA LYS A 121 -1.25 10.20 -62.12
C LYS A 121 -1.21 10.93 -60.78
N LEU A 122 -1.52 12.24 -60.77
CA LEU A 122 -1.57 13.06 -59.56
C LEU A 122 -2.64 12.55 -58.59
N THR A 123 -3.87 12.33 -59.05
CA THR A 123 -4.95 11.80 -58.20
C THR A 123 -4.61 10.40 -57.66
N LYS A 124 -3.93 9.55 -58.44
CA LYS A 124 -3.43 8.26 -57.95
C LYS A 124 -2.34 8.41 -56.88
N GLN A 125 -1.49 9.44 -56.97
CA GLN A 125 -0.50 9.74 -55.94
C GLN A 125 -1.17 10.23 -54.66
N GLU A 126 -2.05 11.22 -54.75
CA GLU A 126 -2.82 11.75 -53.61
C GLU A 126 -3.61 10.64 -52.91
N MET A 127 -4.28 9.78 -53.68
CA MET A 127 -5.02 8.64 -53.12
C MET A 127 -4.10 7.65 -52.39
N ARG A 128 -2.89 7.40 -52.89
CA ARG A 128 -1.92 6.55 -52.20
C ARG A 128 -1.46 7.19 -50.89
N GLU A 129 -1.19 8.49 -50.89
CA GLU A 129 -0.77 9.22 -49.69
C GLU A 129 -1.85 9.19 -48.60
N ILE A 130 -3.11 9.42 -48.98
CA ILE A 130 -4.26 9.33 -48.06
C ILE A 130 -4.37 7.91 -47.50
N MET A 131 -4.31 6.88 -48.35
CA MET A 131 -4.39 5.49 -47.93
C MET A 131 -3.25 5.10 -46.98
N GLU A 132 -2.01 5.54 -47.25
CA GLU A 132 -0.88 5.30 -46.36
C GLU A 132 -1.07 5.99 -45.00
N GLU A 133 -1.63 7.20 -44.99
CA GLU A 133 -1.83 7.93 -43.76
C GLU A 133 -2.95 7.32 -42.90
N GLU A 134 -4.04 6.87 -43.52
CA GLU A 134 -5.08 6.08 -42.85
C GLU A 134 -4.52 4.78 -42.28
N MET A 135 -3.73 4.04 -43.08
CA MET A 135 -3.06 2.82 -42.61
C MET A 135 -2.12 3.11 -41.43
N ARG A 136 -1.36 4.20 -41.45
CA ARG A 136 -0.52 4.63 -40.31
C ARG A 136 -1.35 4.99 -39.09
N ARG A 137 -2.53 5.60 -39.26
CA ARG A 137 -3.45 5.91 -38.14
C ARG A 137 -4.01 4.64 -37.53
N GLU A 138 -4.49 3.70 -38.34
CA GLU A 138 -5.01 2.42 -37.87
C GLU A 138 -3.95 1.59 -37.19
N ASN A 139 -2.73 1.52 -37.75
CA ASN A 139 -1.63 0.78 -37.17
C ASN A 139 -1.22 1.37 -35.81
N ARG A 140 -1.08 2.69 -35.70
CA ARG A 140 -0.80 3.35 -34.41
C ARG A 140 -1.89 3.07 -33.37
N ALA A 141 -3.16 3.09 -33.78
CA ALA A 141 -4.27 2.75 -32.88
C ALA A 141 -4.22 1.28 -32.46
N ALA A 142 -3.85 0.36 -33.35
CA ALA A 142 -3.67 -1.05 -33.05
C ALA A 142 -2.50 -1.30 -32.08
N GLU A 143 -1.36 -0.65 -32.31
CA GLU A 143 -0.20 -0.67 -31.43
C GLU A 143 -0.55 -0.16 -30.03
N GLN A 144 -1.24 0.98 -29.92
CA GLN A 144 -1.69 1.51 -28.63
C GLN A 144 -2.61 0.53 -27.89
N ARG A 145 -3.58 -0.07 -28.60
CA ARG A 145 -4.43 -1.12 -28.02
C ARG A 145 -3.62 -2.32 -27.56
N MET A 146 -2.59 -2.72 -28.31
CA MET A 146 -1.72 -3.83 -27.94
C MET A 146 -0.86 -3.49 -26.73
N VAL A 147 -0.24 -2.32 -26.68
CA VAL A 147 0.54 -1.82 -25.55
C VAL A 147 -0.30 -1.76 -24.28
N HIS A 148 -1.53 -1.23 -24.36
CA HIS A 148 -2.44 -1.20 -23.21
C HIS A 148 -2.79 -2.60 -22.71
N ARG A 149 -3.07 -3.56 -23.62
CA ARG A 149 -3.30 -4.97 -23.25
C ARG A 149 -2.07 -5.58 -22.57
N ILE A 150 -0.88 -5.36 -23.11
CA ILE A 150 0.37 -5.87 -22.53
C ILE A 150 0.59 -5.28 -21.14
N GLN A 151 0.42 -3.97 -20.97
CA GLN A 151 0.55 -3.30 -19.67
C GLN A 151 -0.45 -3.85 -18.65
N LYS A 152 -1.70 -4.12 -19.05
CA LYS A 152 -2.71 -4.73 -18.21
C LYS A 152 -2.29 -6.14 -17.76
N ILE A 153 -1.87 -6.99 -18.69
CA ILE A 153 -1.38 -8.35 -18.38
C ILE A 153 -0.15 -8.31 -17.48
N LEU A 154 0.79 -7.39 -17.72
CA LEU A 154 1.97 -7.23 -16.87
C LEU A 154 1.59 -6.83 -15.44
N LYS A 155 0.59 -5.96 -15.28
CA LYS A 155 0.08 -5.59 -13.97
C LYS A 155 -0.60 -6.77 -13.27
N GLU A 156 -1.47 -7.49 -13.96
CA GLU A 156 -2.15 -8.69 -13.43
C GLU A 156 -1.12 -9.75 -13.00
N CYS A 157 -0.12 -10.03 -13.83
CA CYS A 157 0.98 -10.95 -13.49
C CYS A 157 1.81 -10.45 -12.29
N HIS A 158 2.03 -9.13 -12.17
CA HIS A 158 2.71 -8.56 -11.01
C HIS A 158 1.88 -8.74 -9.72
N ASP A 159 0.58 -8.48 -9.79
CA ASP A 159 -0.34 -8.62 -8.66
C ASP A 159 -0.44 -10.11 -8.24
N GLU A 160 -0.56 -11.04 -9.20
CA GLU A 160 -0.51 -12.49 -8.96
C GLU A 160 0.81 -12.93 -8.31
N LYS A 161 1.95 -12.39 -8.78
CA LYS A 161 3.25 -12.67 -8.17
C LYS A 161 3.30 -12.19 -6.71
N LEU A 162 2.78 -11.00 -6.43
CA LEU A 162 2.76 -10.47 -5.06
C LEU A 162 1.88 -11.33 -4.15
N GLN A 163 0.69 -11.71 -4.61
CA GLN A 163 -0.20 -12.62 -3.89
C GLN A 163 0.48 -13.96 -3.60
N ALA A 164 1.13 -14.58 -4.59
CA ALA A 164 1.87 -15.81 -4.39
C ALA A 164 3.02 -15.67 -3.38
N ILE A 165 3.73 -14.53 -3.37
CA ILE A 165 4.78 -14.26 -2.37
C ILE A 165 4.17 -14.07 -0.98
N GLU A 166 3.03 -13.40 -0.86
CA GLU A 166 2.32 -13.21 0.41
C GLU A 166 1.82 -14.53 0.99
N GLU A 167 1.24 -15.41 0.15
CA GLU A 167 0.84 -16.76 0.53
C GLU A 167 2.02 -17.59 1.04
N VAL A 168 3.12 -17.65 0.28
CA VAL A 168 4.34 -18.37 0.70
C VAL A 168 4.90 -17.78 2.00
N ARG A 169 4.91 -16.45 2.15
CA ARG A 169 5.39 -15.81 3.39
C ARG A 169 4.48 -16.14 4.57
N ALA A 170 3.17 -16.20 4.38
CA ALA A 170 2.23 -16.57 5.43
C ALA A 170 2.43 -18.04 5.85
N GLU A 171 2.64 -18.95 4.90
CA GLU A 171 3.00 -20.35 5.17
C GLU A 171 4.32 -20.47 5.92
N GLU A 172 5.37 -19.76 5.49
CA GLU A 172 6.67 -19.72 6.18
C GLU A 172 6.53 -19.21 7.63
N GLN A 173 5.72 -18.18 7.86
CA GLN A 173 5.44 -17.66 9.19
C GLN A 173 4.69 -18.68 10.05
N GLN A 174 3.69 -19.37 9.49
CA GLN A 174 2.99 -20.44 10.20
C GLN A 174 3.94 -21.57 10.58
N ILE A 175 4.77 -22.05 9.65
CA ILE A 175 5.77 -23.09 9.93
C ILE A 175 6.77 -22.63 11.00
N ALA A 176 7.27 -21.39 10.90
CA ALA A 176 8.19 -20.83 11.88
C ALA A 176 7.58 -20.74 13.29
N THR A 177 6.33 -20.29 13.39
CA THR A 177 5.60 -20.21 14.67
C THR A 177 5.29 -21.58 15.24
N GLU A 178 4.92 -22.56 14.42
CA GLU A 178 4.73 -23.95 14.86
C GLU A 178 6.03 -24.58 15.38
N LEU A 179 7.14 -24.37 14.68
CA LEU A 179 8.46 -24.83 15.12
C LEU A 179 8.89 -24.16 16.43
N LEU A 180 8.68 -22.85 16.55
CA LEU A 180 8.93 -22.11 17.79
C LEU A 180 8.10 -22.66 18.94
N ASN A 181 6.78 -22.84 18.75
CA ASN A 181 5.88 -23.38 19.76
C ASN A 181 6.24 -24.82 20.15
N LYS A 182 6.69 -25.64 19.19
CA LYS A 182 7.21 -26.99 19.46
C LYS A 182 8.48 -26.94 20.30
N GLN A 183 9.38 -25.99 20.03
CA GLN A 183 10.60 -25.80 20.81
C GLN A 183 10.31 -25.26 22.21
N MET A 184 9.37 -24.32 22.34
CA MET A 184 8.90 -23.80 23.63
C MET A 184 8.35 -24.92 24.51
N ARG A 185 7.46 -25.76 23.97
CA ARG A 185 6.93 -26.94 24.70
C ARG A 185 8.04 -27.87 25.19
N LYS A 186 9.01 -28.20 24.32
CA LYS A 186 10.17 -29.02 24.72
C LYS A 186 11.00 -28.37 25.82
N ASN A 187 11.15 -27.05 25.79
CA ASN A 187 11.89 -26.32 26.82
C ASN A 187 11.11 -26.28 28.14
N GLU A 188 9.79 -26.08 28.09
CA GLU A 188 8.91 -26.16 29.27
C GLU A 188 8.96 -27.55 29.91
N GLU A 189 8.88 -28.62 29.12
CA GLU A 189 9.04 -30.00 29.59
C GLU A 189 10.39 -30.20 30.30
N LYS A 190 11.49 -29.72 29.70
CA LYS A 190 12.82 -29.79 30.33
C LYS A 190 12.90 -28.99 31.63
N ILE A 191 12.30 -27.79 31.67
CA ILE A 191 12.26 -26.97 32.90
C ILE A 191 11.48 -27.71 33.99
N LEU A 192 10.35 -28.33 33.65
CA LEU A 192 9.57 -29.13 34.59
C LEU A 192 10.36 -30.36 35.08
N GLU A 193 11.02 -31.10 34.18
CA GLU A 193 11.86 -32.25 34.56
C GLU A 193 13.01 -31.85 35.49
N VAL A 194 13.75 -30.79 35.13
CA VAL A 194 14.83 -30.25 35.95
C VAL A 194 14.28 -29.73 37.30
N GLY A 195 13.11 -29.09 37.29
CA GLY A 195 12.42 -28.63 38.49
C GLY A 195 12.06 -29.78 39.43
N ILE A 196 11.48 -30.87 38.91
CA ILE A 196 11.15 -32.08 39.67
C ILE A 196 12.41 -32.73 40.24
N LEU A 197 13.48 -32.83 39.45
CA LEU A 197 14.76 -33.39 39.92
C LEU A 197 15.37 -32.51 41.01
N SER A 198 15.40 -31.20 40.83
CA SER A 198 15.89 -30.24 41.83
C SER A 198 15.09 -30.35 43.13
N HIS A 199 13.75 -30.37 43.05
CA HIS A 199 12.88 -30.55 44.21
C HIS A 199 13.16 -31.85 44.95
N LYS A 200 13.27 -32.99 44.23
CA LYS A 200 13.64 -34.28 44.83
C LYS A 200 15.00 -34.24 45.52
N THR A 201 15.95 -33.53 44.95
CA THR A 201 17.31 -33.39 45.51
C THR A 201 17.29 -32.53 46.76
N LEU A 202 16.55 -31.41 46.73
CA LEU A 202 16.32 -30.54 47.89
C LEU A 202 15.59 -31.29 49.01
N GLU A 203 14.54 -32.05 48.70
CA GLU A 203 13.85 -32.88 49.70
C GLU A 203 14.77 -33.89 50.37
N LYS A 204 15.64 -34.57 49.61
CA LYS A 204 16.64 -35.48 50.17
C LYS A 204 17.60 -34.74 51.10
N SER A 205 18.12 -33.60 50.66
CA SER A 205 19.01 -32.76 51.47
C SER A 205 18.33 -32.28 52.76
N ILE A 206 17.07 -31.84 52.69
CA ILE A 206 16.29 -31.44 53.87
C ILE A 206 16.08 -32.63 54.81
N LYS A 207 15.78 -33.83 54.29
CA LYS A 207 15.63 -35.05 55.11
C LYS A 207 16.94 -35.44 55.80
N GLU A 208 18.07 -35.34 55.10
CA GLU A 208 19.39 -35.59 55.69
C GLU A 208 19.71 -34.58 56.79
N VAL A 209 19.52 -33.28 56.53
CA VAL A 209 19.76 -32.21 57.52
C VAL A 209 18.82 -32.37 58.72
N THR A 210 17.53 -32.63 58.50
CA THR A 210 16.58 -32.84 59.61
C THR A 210 16.87 -34.11 60.42
N GLY A 211 17.38 -35.16 59.79
CA GLY A 211 17.89 -36.35 60.49
C GLY A 211 19.11 -36.01 61.35
N ALA A 212 20.09 -35.30 60.77
CA ALA A 212 21.31 -34.88 61.47
C ALA A 212 21.00 -33.95 62.65
N THR A 213 20.10 -32.98 62.49
CA THR A 213 19.71 -32.07 63.58
C THR A 213 18.95 -32.80 64.68
N LYS A 214 18.04 -33.73 64.36
CA LYS A 214 17.38 -34.58 65.36
C LYS A 214 18.40 -35.42 66.15
N TYR A 215 19.38 -36.00 65.47
CA TYR A 215 20.44 -36.77 66.12
C TYR A 215 21.30 -35.90 67.04
N GLN A 216 21.75 -34.73 66.56
CA GLN A 216 22.49 -33.78 67.40
C GLN A 216 21.67 -33.30 68.60
N MET A 217 20.39 -33.02 68.41
CA MET A 217 19.50 -32.59 69.48
C MET A 217 19.27 -33.70 70.52
N SER A 218 19.18 -34.97 70.08
CA SER A 218 19.14 -36.12 70.98
C SER A 218 20.43 -36.28 71.79
N ILE A 219 21.60 -36.10 71.17
CA ILE A 219 22.88 -36.11 71.89
C ILE A 219 22.92 -34.98 72.92
N ALA A 220 22.60 -33.75 72.53
CA ALA A 220 22.60 -32.60 73.42
C ALA A 220 21.63 -32.78 74.60
N PHE A 221 20.44 -33.33 74.32
CA PHE A 221 19.46 -33.67 75.36
C PHE A 221 20.00 -34.72 76.34
N ASN A 222 20.57 -35.81 75.83
CA ASN A 222 21.14 -36.86 76.66
C ASN A 222 22.32 -36.36 77.52
N LEU A 223 23.17 -35.49 76.97
CA LEU A 223 24.25 -34.84 77.71
C LEU A 223 23.70 -33.96 78.83
N SER A 224 22.74 -33.08 78.52
CA SER A 224 22.11 -32.21 79.51
C SER A 224 21.38 -33.01 80.60
N GLN A 225 20.73 -34.12 80.24
CA GLN A 225 20.12 -35.03 81.22
C GLN A 225 21.16 -35.66 82.13
N LYS A 226 22.28 -36.16 81.57
CA LYS A 226 23.39 -36.70 82.37
C LYS A 226 24.01 -35.66 83.29
N GLU A 227 24.25 -34.44 82.81
CA GLU A 227 24.74 -33.33 83.63
C GLU A 227 23.78 -33.04 84.79
N LYS A 228 22.46 -33.02 84.53
CA LYS A 228 21.45 -32.86 85.59
C LYS A 228 21.45 -34.01 86.59
N GLU A 229 21.56 -35.25 86.13
CA GLU A 229 21.68 -36.43 87.01
C GLU A 229 22.96 -36.37 87.85
N GLU A 230 24.08 -35.92 87.27
CA GLU A 230 25.35 -35.72 87.96
C GLU A 230 25.28 -34.59 89.00
N GLU A 231 24.68 -33.43 88.65
CA GLU A 231 24.42 -32.32 89.57
C GLU A 231 23.57 -32.80 90.77
N VAL A 232 22.46 -33.50 90.50
CA VAL A 232 21.59 -34.06 91.55
C VAL A 232 22.36 -35.06 92.42
N ASN A 233 23.15 -35.95 91.82
CA ASN A 233 23.96 -36.92 92.56
C ASN A 233 25.05 -36.24 93.42
N GLN A 234 25.65 -35.15 92.95
CA GLN A 234 26.60 -34.36 93.74
C GLN A 234 25.90 -33.73 94.95
N VAL A 235 24.75 -33.09 94.74
CA VAL A 235 23.94 -32.50 95.83
C VAL A 235 23.50 -33.58 96.84
N LEU A 236 23.10 -34.77 96.38
CA LEU A 236 22.78 -35.89 97.25
C LEU A 236 24.00 -36.34 98.09
N LYS A 237 25.18 -36.46 97.49
CA LYS A 237 26.41 -36.81 98.23
C LYS A 237 26.80 -35.75 99.26
N GLU A 238 26.61 -34.47 98.94
CA GLU A 238 26.89 -33.38 99.88
C GLU A 238 25.91 -33.36 101.05
N THR A 239 24.62 -33.51 100.77
CA THR A 239 23.56 -33.59 101.80
C THR A 239 23.72 -34.83 102.69
N GLU A 240 24.13 -35.98 102.13
CA GLU A 240 24.48 -37.18 102.90
C GLU A 240 25.68 -36.94 103.83
N LYS A 241 26.74 -36.28 103.35
CA LYS A 241 27.91 -35.94 104.18
C LYS A 241 27.50 -35.04 105.35
N PHE A 242 26.66 -34.05 105.08
CA PHE A 242 26.11 -33.16 106.11
C PHE A 242 25.26 -33.93 107.13
N HIS A 243 24.36 -34.80 106.67
CA HIS A 243 23.55 -35.66 107.54
C HIS A 243 24.42 -36.58 108.40
N LYS A 244 25.42 -37.26 107.82
CA LYS A 244 26.36 -38.11 108.56
C LYS A 244 27.12 -37.32 109.63
N ALA A 245 27.53 -36.08 109.33
CA ALA A 245 28.18 -35.20 110.31
C ALA A 245 27.21 -34.80 111.45
N ALA A 246 25.96 -34.49 111.12
CA ALA A 246 24.93 -34.19 112.12
C ALA A 246 24.65 -35.39 113.04
N ILE A 247 24.51 -36.59 112.48
CA ILE A 247 24.35 -37.84 113.24
C ILE A 247 25.53 -38.06 114.19
N ARG A 248 26.78 -37.91 113.72
CA ARG A 248 27.97 -38.02 114.59
C ARG A 248 27.95 -37.01 115.73
N LYS A 249 27.47 -35.78 115.50
CA LYS A 249 27.36 -34.76 116.55
C LYS A 249 26.33 -35.14 117.62
N VAL A 250 25.20 -35.72 117.21
CA VAL A 250 24.19 -36.25 118.14
C VAL A 250 24.75 -37.43 118.91
N TYR A 251 25.42 -38.37 118.23
CA TYR A 251 26.03 -39.54 118.86
C TYR A 251 27.04 -39.15 119.96
N LYS A 252 27.92 -38.17 119.69
CA LYS A 252 28.86 -37.64 120.70
C LYS A 252 28.16 -37.03 121.92
N LYS A 253 27.00 -36.40 121.73
CA LYS A 253 26.22 -35.87 122.87
C LYS A 253 25.61 -37.01 123.67
N LEU A 254 25.11 -38.04 122.99
CA LEU A 254 24.52 -39.22 123.62
C LEU A 254 25.54 -39.96 124.49
N THR A 255 26.72 -40.27 123.95
CA THR A 255 27.79 -40.94 124.71
C THR A 255 28.19 -40.13 125.93
N LEU A 256 28.30 -38.80 125.81
CA LEU A 256 28.66 -37.94 126.93
C LEU A 256 27.56 -37.88 128.00
N THR A 257 26.30 -38.02 127.62
CA THR A 257 25.19 -38.17 128.58
C THR A 257 25.14 -39.56 129.20
N GLU A 258 25.46 -40.62 128.45
CA GLU A 258 25.58 -41.99 128.97
C GLU A 258 26.72 -42.09 129.99
N ASP A 259 27.89 -41.53 129.70
CA ASP A 259 29.02 -41.48 130.64
C ASP A 259 28.64 -40.78 131.95
N LYS A 260 27.93 -39.64 131.86
CA LYS A 260 27.41 -38.93 133.04
C LYS A 260 26.37 -39.74 133.79
N LEU A 261 25.52 -40.47 133.09
CA LEU A 261 24.52 -41.32 133.71
C LEU A 261 25.23 -42.45 134.47
N GLN A 262 26.23 -43.09 133.86
CA GLN A 262 27.02 -44.15 134.46
C GLN A 262 27.76 -43.66 135.72
N GLU A 263 28.38 -42.47 135.69
CA GLU A 263 28.98 -41.85 136.86
C GLU A 263 27.97 -41.67 138.02
N LYS A 264 26.74 -41.25 137.70
CA LYS A 264 25.68 -41.12 138.70
C LYS A 264 25.23 -42.47 139.25
N THR A 265 25.13 -43.50 138.41
CA THR A 265 24.78 -44.86 138.82
C THR A 265 25.83 -45.44 139.76
N GLU A 266 27.12 -45.32 139.41
CA GLU A 266 28.23 -45.75 140.27
C GLU A 266 28.22 -45.03 141.63
N ARG A 267 27.92 -43.72 141.63
CA ARG A 267 27.79 -42.95 142.88
C ARG A 267 26.62 -43.42 143.74
N LEU A 268 25.48 -43.74 143.13
CA LEU A 268 24.32 -44.28 143.85
C LEU A 268 24.63 -45.66 144.42
N GLU A 269 25.30 -46.52 143.68
CA GLU A 269 25.68 -47.87 144.12
C GLU A 269 26.64 -47.82 145.31
N ASN A 270 27.64 -46.91 145.27
CA ASN A 270 28.49 -46.63 146.43
C ASN A 270 27.67 -46.14 147.64
N MET A 271 26.71 -45.22 147.45
CA MET A 271 25.87 -44.76 148.57
C MET A 271 25.00 -45.88 149.16
N THR A 272 24.50 -46.79 148.32
CA THR A 272 23.74 -47.96 148.77
C THR A 272 24.62 -48.90 149.60
N GLN A 273 25.85 -49.19 149.15
CA GLN A 273 26.79 -50.01 149.92
C GLN A 273 27.15 -49.37 151.27
N TRP A 274 27.38 -48.06 151.30
CA TRP A 274 27.61 -47.33 152.56
C TRP A 274 26.42 -47.40 153.50
N LYS A 275 25.20 -47.29 152.96
CA LYS A 275 23.98 -47.43 153.73
C LYS A 275 23.87 -48.84 154.33
N ASP A 276 24.09 -49.88 153.53
CA ASP A 276 23.97 -51.27 153.98
C ASP A 276 25.03 -51.61 155.04
N PHE A 277 26.28 -51.16 154.86
CA PHE A 277 27.34 -51.29 155.87
C PHE A 277 26.97 -50.62 157.20
N LEU A 278 26.46 -49.39 157.16
CA LEU A 278 26.02 -48.67 158.36
C LEU A 278 24.81 -49.35 159.03
N GLU A 279 23.91 -49.94 158.24
CA GLU A 279 22.80 -50.74 158.78
C GLU A 279 23.27 -52.02 159.47
N GLU A 280 24.33 -52.65 158.96
CA GLU A 280 24.94 -53.85 159.55
C GLU A 280 25.68 -53.53 160.87
N GLU A 281 26.52 -52.49 160.92
CA GLU A 281 27.18 -52.04 162.17
C GLU A 281 26.15 -51.65 163.25
N LEU A 282 25.05 -50.99 162.85
CA LEU A 282 23.94 -50.68 163.77
C LEU A 282 23.24 -51.94 164.28
N LEU A 283 23.16 -53.00 163.48
CA LEU A 283 22.62 -54.28 163.91
C LEU A 283 23.55 -54.96 164.92
N GLU A 284 24.85 -55.02 164.64
CA GLU A 284 25.86 -55.63 165.51
C GLU A 284 25.95 -54.92 166.87
N THR A 285 25.99 -53.58 166.87
CA THR A 285 25.99 -52.79 168.11
C THR A 285 24.71 -53.04 168.92
N ARG A 286 23.56 -53.14 168.25
CA ARG A 286 22.29 -53.49 168.91
C ARG A 286 22.34 -54.87 169.54
N GLU A 287 22.85 -55.88 168.84
CA GLU A 287 23.01 -57.22 169.39
C GLU A 287 23.96 -57.24 170.60
N ALA A 288 25.05 -56.48 170.55
CA ALA A 288 25.98 -56.34 171.66
C ALA A 288 25.33 -55.68 172.88
N PHE A 289 24.60 -54.58 172.68
CA PHE A 289 23.84 -53.92 173.76
C PHE A 289 22.75 -54.84 174.32
N GLN A 290 22.04 -55.57 173.47
CA GLN A 290 21.02 -56.52 173.91
C GLN A 290 21.63 -57.67 174.72
N LYS A 291 22.79 -58.21 174.31
CA LYS A 291 23.55 -59.20 175.07
C LYS A 291 23.99 -58.64 176.43
N TYR A 292 24.50 -57.41 176.47
CA TYR A 292 24.90 -56.74 177.71
C TYR A 292 23.73 -56.59 178.69
N ILE A 293 22.60 -56.06 178.21
CA ILE A 293 21.37 -55.89 178.99
C ILE A 293 20.89 -57.24 179.56
N ASN A 294 20.83 -58.27 178.73
CA ASN A 294 20.39 -59.61 179.13
C ASN A 294 21.32 -60.20 180.22
N SER A 295 22.63 -59.91 180.16
CA SER A 295 23.61 -60.42 181.13
C SER A 295 23.56 -59.71 182.49
N THR A 296 23.29 -58.40 182.52
CA THR A 296 23.31 -57.60 183.77
C THR A 296 21.99 -57.62 184.51
N PHE A 297 20.87 -57.77 183.81
CA PHE A 297 19.53 -57.74 184.40
C PHE A 297 18.69 -58.95 183.97
N PRO A 298 18.99 -60.17 184.47
CA PRO A 298 18.29 -61.40 184.08
C PRO A 298 16.81 -61.45 184.52
N MET A 299 16.37 -60.49 185.35
CA MET A 299 14.98 -60.36 185.82
C MET A 299 14.09 -59.55 184.87
N LEU A 300 14.64 -58.96 183.78
CA LEU A 300 13.86 -58.23 182.78
C LEU A 300 13.32 -59.18 181.71
N ALA A 301 12.01 -59.11 181.47
CA ALA A 301 11.37 -59.89 180.41
C ALA A 301 11.80 -59.39 179.02
N PRO A 302 11.87 -60.27 177.98
CA PRO A 302 12.22 -59.87 176.62
C PRO A 302 11.32 -58.71 176.16
N GLY A 303 11.91 -57.56 175.82
CA GLY A 303 11.16 -56.38 175.39
C GLY A 303 11.18 -55.19 176.36
N GLN A 304 11.42 -55.39 177.67
CA GLN A 304 11.32 -54.29 178.64
C GLN A 304 12.44 -53.24 178.54
N ALA A 305 13.60 -53.61 178.00
CA ALA A 305 14.74 -52.69 177.83
C ALA A 305 14.84 -52.11 176.40
N TYR A 306 13.85 -52.32 175.53
CA TYR A 306 13.87 -51.84 174.15
C TYR A 306 13.92 -50.32 174.00
N PHE A 307 13.50 -49.57 175.02
CA PHE A 307 13.57 -48.09 175.02
C PHE A 307 15.01 -47.56 175.12
N ILE A 308 15.95 -48.37 175.59
CA ILE A 308 17.39 -48.02 175.67
C ILE A 308 18.04 -48.15 174.29
N LEU A 309 17.49 -48.99 173.41
CA LEU A 309 17.98 -49.19 172.06
C LEU A 309 17.30 -48.20 171.10
N PRO A 310 18.03 -47.47 170.25
CA PRO A 310 17.44 -46.56 169.28
C PRO A 310 16.34 -47.22 168.44
N LEU A 311 15.20 -46.54 168.32
CA LEU A 311 14.05 -46.98 167.52
C LEU A 311 14.40 -46.99 166.03
N ARG A 312 14.13 -48.09 165.32
CA ARG A 312 14.16 -48.05 163.84
C ARG A 312 13.04 -47.14 163.35
N LYS A 313 13.38 -46.06 162.65
CA LYS A 313 12.47 -45.47 161.66
C LYS A 313 12.44 -46.43 160.48
N LYS A 314 11.33 -47.15 160.27
CA LYS A 314 11.13 -47.86 158.99
C LYS A 314 11.12 -46.83 157.87
N LEU A 315 11.71 -47.20 156.73
CA LEU A 315 11.68 -46.44 155.49
C LEU A 315 10.21 -46.13 155.12
N PRO A 316 9.87 -44.89 154.72
CA PRO A 316 8.56 -44.58 154.15
C PRO A 316 8.31 -45.44 152.90
N ILE A 317 7.07 -45.94 152.77
CA ILE A 317 6.62 -46.88 151.73
C ILE A 317 6.38 -46.19 150.36
N ASP A 318 6.55 -44.87 150.26
CA ASP A 318 6.17 -44.11 149.05
C ASP A 318 7.34 -43.93 148.05
N ILE A 319 7.75 -44.99 147.34
CA ILE A 319 8.59 -44.86 146.11
C ILE A 319 8.11 -45.79 144.96
N GLU A 320 6.99 -46.52 145.10
CA GLU A 320 6.53 -47.42 144.01
C GLU A 320 5.80 -46.71 142.85
N GLU A 321 5.42 -45.43 142.96
CA GLU A 321 4.58 -44.76 141.95
C GLU A 321 5.35 -44.03 140.83
N TYR A 322 6.69 -43.96 140.88
CA TYR A 322 7.48 -43.24 139.86
C TYR A 322 8.01 -44.11 138.70
N ALA A 323 7.69 -45.41 138.67
CA ALA A 323 8.21 -46.32 137.64
C ALA A 323 7.36 -46.40 136.36
N GLU A 324 6.08 -46.03 136.38
CA GLU A 324 5.17 -46.30 135.25
C GLU A 324 5.06 -45.17 134.19
N ASP A 325 5.44 -43.92 134.51
CA ASP A 325 5.22 -42.79 133.58
C ASP A 325 6.30 -42.58 132.50
N ASN A 326 7.45 -43.26 132.58
CA ASN A 326 8.53 -43.06 131.62
C ASN A 326 8.47 -43.93 130.34
N VAL A 327 7.42 -44.76 130.16
CA VAL A 327 7.30 -45.65 128.98
C VAL A 327 6.47 -45.03 127.84
N ARG A 328 5.77 -43.89 128.04
CA ARG A 328 4.86 -43.32 127.02
C ARG A 328 5.42 -42.22 126.11
N SER A 329 6.65 -41.74 126.32
CA SER A 329 7.17 -40.57 125.58
C SER A 329 8.00 -40.88 124.32
N PHE A 330 8.38 -42.15 124.08
CA PHE A 330 9.24 -42.52 122.94
C PHE A 330 8.49 -43.24 121.80
N ARG A 331 7.41 -42.64 121.29
CA ARG A 331 6.88 -42.95 119.94
C ARG A 331 6.24 -41.71 119.32
N SER A 332 7.02 -40.90 118.64
CA SER A 332 6.61 -40.05 117.52
C SER A 332 7.83 -39.73 116.66
#